data_AF-A0A8T7GBI3-F1
#
_entry.id   AF-A0A8T7GBI3-F1
#
_cell.length_a   1.000
_cell.length_b   1.000
_cell.length_c   1.000
_cell.angle_alpha   90.00
_cell.angle_beta   90.00
_cell.angle_gamma   90.00
#
_symmetry.space_group_name_H-M   'P 1'
#
loop_
_entity.id
_entity.type
_entity.pdbx_description
1 polymer ?
#
loop_
_entity_poly.entity_id
_entity_poly.type
_entity_poly.pdbx_seq_one_letter_code
_entity_poly.pdbx_strand_id
1 'polypeptide(L)'
;MKRPFTRVCTTLLTQECLKAADDFLTAREIANRTGESMHRVGAALHFLRKKGAVDCLSVPVGQAYSLFWFLTLETDSRSRILTEIKAEIKKPKRRKKQNLPTSKESKDEHSLQNH
;
A
#
# COMPACT_ATOMS: atom_id res chain seq x y z
N MET A 1 18.16 23.09 -5.39
CA MET A 1 16.95 22.26 -5.52
C MET A 1 17.03 21.09 -4.55
N LYS A 2 16.22 21.05 -3.49
CA LYS A 2 16.13 19.87 -2.60
C LYS A 2 15.29 18.82 -3.32
N ARG A 3 15.84 17.65 -3.61
CA ARG A 3 15.06 16.53 -4.16
C ARG A 3 13.94 16.19 -3.17
N PRO A 4 12.69 15.98 -3.60
CA PRO A 4 11.64 15.54 -2.70
C PRO A 4 12.11 14.22 -2.06
N PHE A 5 12.12 14.20 -0.73
CA PHE A 5 12.47 13.00 0.03
C PHE A 5 11.43 11.94 -0.32
N THR A 6 11.77 11.02 -1.21
CA THR A 6 10.88 9.94 -1.60
C THR A 6 10.91 8.97 -0.42
N ARG A 7 9.86 8.99 0.40
CA ARG A 7 9.76 8.11 1.55
C ARG A 7 9.87 6.67 1.05
N VAL A 8 10.83 5.93 1.59
CA VAL A 8 11.01 4.51 1.26
C VAL A 8 9.72 3.77 1.61
N CYS A 9 9.33 2.84 0.74
CA CYS A 9 8.11 2.07 0.94
C CYS A 9 8.23 1.24 2.22
N THR A 10 7.29 1.41 3.16
CA THR A 10 7.32 0.71 4.46
C THR A 10 7.35 -0.81 4.30
N THR A 11 6.73 -1.36 3.25
CA THR A 11 6.79 -2.81 2.95
C THR A 11 8.21 -3.27 2.64
N LEU A 12 8.98 -2.46 1.92
CA LEU A 12 10.37 -2.76 1.58
C LEU A 12 11.25 -2.73 2.84
N LEU A 13 11.10 -1.69 3.67
CA LEU A 13 11.80 -1.59 4.96
C LEU A 13 11.49 -2.78 5.88
N THR A 14 10.21 -3.18 5.94
CA THR A 14 9.75 -4.32 6.75
C THR A 14 10.38 -5.62 6.25
N GLN A 15 10.38 -5.84 4.93
CA GLN A 15 10.96 -7.04 4.32
C GLN A 15 12.48 -7.08 4.50
N GLU A 16 13.18 -5.97 4.29
CA GLU A 16 14.63 -5.88 4.51
C GLU A 16 15.00 -6.09 5.98
N CYS A 17 14.20 -5.56 6.92
CA CYS A 17 14.40 -5.77 8.35
C CYS A 17 14.28 -7.25 8.73
N LEU A 18 13.25 -7.95 8.22
CA LEU A 18 13.09 -9.38 8.46
C LEU A 18 14.21 -10.19 7.79
N LYS A 19 14.64 -9.78 6.60
CA LYS A 19 15.75 -10.43 5.88
C LYS A 19 17.09 -10.27 6.60
N ALA A 20 17.33 -9.11 7.20
CA ALA A 20 18.56 -8.84 7.94
C ALA A 20 18.58 -9.50 9.32
N ALA A 21 17.41 -9.79 9.90
CA ALA A 21 17.31 -10.42 11.20
C ALA A 21 17.57 -11.94 11.17
N ASP A 22 17.31 -12.59 10.02
CA ASP A 22 17.42 -14.05 9.81
C ASP A 22 16.64 -14.90 10.84
N ASP A 23 15.67 -14.28 11.53
CA ASP A 23 14.96 -14.85 12.68
C ASP A 23 13.55 -14.25 12.79
N PHE A 24 12.76 -14.78 13.73
CA PHE A 24 11.41 -14.38 14.08
C PHE A 24 11.40 -13.04 14.85
N LEU A 25 10.66 -12.05 14.35
CA LEU A 25 10.51 -10.75 15.01
C LEU A 25 9.06 -10.38 15.31
N THR A 26 8.82 -9.72 16.43
CA THR A 26 7.53 -9.09 16.72
C THR A 26 7.36 -7.82 15.90
N ALA A 27 6.10 -7.43 15.64
CA ALA A 27 5.80 -6.17 14.94
C ALA A 27 6.41 -4.94 15.63
N ARG A 28 6.54 -4.98 16.97
CA ARG A 28 7.15 -3.91 17.77
C ARG A 28 8.65 -3.81 17.52
N GLU A 29 9.36 -4.92 17.47
CA GLU A 29 10.79 -4.92 17.17
C GLU A 29 11.06 -4.43 15.74
N ILE A 30 10.23 -4.83 14.78
CA ILE A 30 10.32 -4.34 13.40
C ILE A 30 10.12 -2.83 13.34
N ALA A 31 9.12 -2.29 14.04
CA ALA A 31 8.88 -0.85 14.12
C ALA A 31 10.08 -0.10 14.72
N ASN A 32 10.64 -0.61 15.81
CA ASN A 32 11.81 -0.02 16.45
C ASN A 32 13.04 -0.02 15.53
N ARG A 33 13.28 -1.11 14.78
CA ARG A 33 14.42 -1.22 13.85
C ARG A 33 14.27 -0.36 12.61
N THR A 34 13.05 -0.21 12.10
CA THR A 34 12.76 0.55 10.87
C THR A 34 12.49 2.05 11.14
N GLY A 35 12.23 2.43 12.39
CA GLY A 35 11.81 3.78 12.75
C GLY A 35 10.40 4.14 12.25
N GLU A 36 9.63 3.13 11.81
CA GLU A 36 8.28 3.32 11.29
C GLU A 36 7.22 3.13 12.38
N SER A 37 6.04 3.70 12.17
CA SER A 37 4.95 3.55 13.14
C SER A 37 4.35 2.15 13.10
N MET A 38 3.91 1.64 14.27
CA MET A 38 3.27 0.34 14.41
C MET A 38 2.12 0.12 13.41
N HIS A 39 1.30 1.15 13.17
CA HIS A 39 0.20 1.08 12.21
C HIS A 39 0.69 0.81 10.77
N ARG A 40 1.77 1.47 10.35
CA ARG A 40 2.35 1.29 9.01
C ARG A 40 3.01 -0.08 8.87
N VAL A 41 3.72 -0.52 9.91
CA VAL A 41 4.32 -1.86 9.96
C VAL A 41 3.23 -2.93 9.93
N GLY A 42 2.15 -2.79 10.69
CA GLY A 42 1.02 -3.71 10.67
C GLY A 42 0.35 -3.81 9.29
N ALA A 43 0.08 -2.66 8.65
CA ALA A 43 -0.45 -2.63 7.29
C ALA A 43 0.51 -3.29 6.27
N ALA A 44 1.82 -3.05 6.42
CA ALA A 44 2.85 -3.65 5.58
C ALA A 44 2.91 -5.17 5.75
N LEU A 45 2.94 -5.67 7.00
CA LEU A 45 2.95 -7.10 7.31
C LEU A 45 1.72 -7.81 6.77
N HIS A 46 0.53 -7.22 6.94
CA HIS A 46 -0.70 -7.77 6.39
C HIS A 46 -0.67 -7.84 4.84
N PHE A 47 -0.19 -6.78 4.19
CA PHE A 47 -0.02 -6.77 2.74
C PHE A 47 0.97 -7.84 2.27
N LEU A 48 2.12 -7.95 2.91
CA LEU A 48 3.16 -8.91 2.56
C LEU A 48 2.71 -10.35 2.79
N ARG A 49 1.97 -10.61 3.87
CA ARG A 49 1.35 -11.92 4.13
C ARG A 49 0.34 -12.31 3.08
N LYS A 50 -0.52 -11.37 2.64
CA LYS A 50 -1.43 -11.60 1.52
C LYS A 50 -0.70 -11.94 0.21
N LYS A 51 0.56 -11.50 0.07
CA LYS A 51 1.43 -11.82 -1.07
C LYS A 51 2.29 -13.07 -0.87
N GLY A 52 2.15 -13.77 0.25
CA GLY A 52 2.93 -14.97 0.57
C GLY A 52 4.40 -14.70 0.91
N ALA A 53 4.79 -13.43 1.08
CA ALA A 53 6.20 -13.08 1.31
C ALA A 53 6.63 -13.25 2.78
N VAL A 54 5.68 -13.19 3.70
CA VAL A 54 5.90 -13.22 5.15
C VAL A 54 4.78 -14.05 5.76
N ASP A 55 5.06 -14.78 6.82
CA ASP A 55 4.01 -15.41 7.63
C ASP A 55 4.22 -15.12 9.12
N CYS A 56 3.27 -15.54 9.95
CA CYS A 56 3.31 -15.31 11.38
C CYS A 56 3.03 -16.57 12.19
N LEU A 57 3.76 -16.71 13.30
CA LEU A 57 3.58 -17.74 14.31
C LEU A 57 3.05 -17.09 15.60
N SER A 58 1.98 -17.65 16.15
CA SER A 58 1.51 -17.29 17.49
C SER A 58 2.16 -18.21 18.51
N VAL A 59 2.95 -17.64 19.42
CA VAL A 59 3.67 -18.39 20.45
C VAL A 59 3.12 -18.00 21.83
N PRO A 60 2.77 -18.96 22.69
CA PRO A 60 2.41 -18.66 24.07
C PRO A 60 3.63 -18.15 24.84
N VAL A 61 3.50 -16.99 25.46
CA VAL A 61 4.51 -16.36 26.33
C VAL A 61 3.83 -16.08 27.67
N GLY A 62 4.01 -16.99 28.62
CA GLY A 62 3.32 -16.96 29.91
C GLY A 62 1.82 -17.21 29.75
N GLN A 63 0.98 -16.28 30.22
CA GLN A 63 -0.47 -16.36 30.10
C GLN A 63 -1.02 -15.69 28.82
N ALA A 64 -0.16 -15.09 28.00
CA ALA A 64 -0.54 -14.37 26.78
C ALA A 64 0.07 -15.03 25.54
N TYR A 65 -0.38 -14.60 24.36
CA TYR A 65 0.19 -15.00 23.07
C TYR A 65 0.92 -13.82 22.44
N SER A 66 2.10 -14.09 21.88
CA SER A 66 2.86 -13.13 21.08
C SER A 66 2.93 -13.57 19.63
N LEU A 67 2.76 -12.61 18.71
CA LEU A 67 2.85 -12.84 17.28
C LEU A 67 4.25 -12.53 16.79
N PHE A 68 4.91 -13.56 16.28
CA PHE A 68 6.22 -13.49 15.64
C PHE A 68 6.07 -13.58 14.13
N TRP A 69 6.78 -12.73 13.40
CA TRP A 69 6.74 -12.62 11.95
C TRP A 69 8.08 -13.05 11.37
N PHE A 70 8.04 -13.74 10.23
CA PHE A 70 9.22 -14.29 9.56
C PHE A 70 8.99 -14.34 8.05
N LEU A 71 10.08 -14.30 7.28
CA LEU A 71 10.00 -14.43 5.82
C LEU A 71 9.73 -15.87 5.41
N THR A 72 8.80 -16.05 4.46
CA THR A 72 8.49 -17.38 3.93
C THR A 72 9.51 -17.77 2.87
N LEU A 73 10.13 -18.96 3.01
CA LEU A 73 11.22 -19.44 2.16
C LEU A 73 10.87 -19.53 0.66
N GLU A 74 9.59 -19.69 0.30
CA GLU A 74 9.16 -19.67 -1.11
C GLU A 74 9.38 -18.32 -1.81
N THR A 75 9.58 -17.24 -1.05
CA THR A 75 9.94 -15.91 -1.57
C THR A 75 11.42 -15.55 -1.39
N ASP A 76 12.27 -16.46 -0.89
CA ASP A 76 13.72 -16.33 -1.03
C ASP A 76 14.20 -16.94 -2.35
N SER A 77 13.77 -16.34 -3.45
CA SER A 77 14.27 -16.63 -4.81
C SER A 77 15.50 -15.78 -5.11
N ARG A 78 16.57 -15.92 -4.32
CA ARG A 78 17.86 -15.28 -4.60
C ARG A 78 18.46 -15.82 -5.92
N SER A 79 18.03 -15.27 -7.04
CA SER A 79 18.81 -15.14 -8.28
C SER A 79 18.38 -13.85 -8.98
N ARG A 80 19.23 -12.82 -8.96
CA ARG A 80 18.98 -11.56 -9.68
C ARG A 80 19.93 -11.47 -10.87
N ILE A 81 19.45 -11.80 -12.06
CA ILE A 81 20.04 -11.31 -13.32
C ILE A 81 19.31 -10.00 -13.65
N LEU A 82 20.05 -8.90 -13.69
CA LEU A 82 19.55 -7.59 -14.09
C LEU A 82 19.48 -7.53 -15.63
N THR A 83 18.28 -7.61 -16.20
CA THR A 83 18.04 -7.19 -17.58
C THR A 83 17.63 -5.72 -17.61
N GLU A 84 18.43 -4.90 -18.29
CA GLU A 84 18.15 -3.48 -18.55
C GLU A 84 16.77 -3.28 -19.21
N ILE A 85 16.00 -2.29 -18.76
CA ILE A 85 14.78 -1.87 -19.45
C ILE A 85 14.93 -0.42 -19.92
N LYS A 86 14.95 -0.24 -21.26
CA LYS A 86 14.81 1.04 -21.97
C LYS A 86 13.47 1.71 -21.62
N ALA A 87 13.49 3.02 -21.40
CA ALA A 87 12.30 3.79 -21.08
C ALA A 87 11.30 3.84 -22.26
N GLU A 88 10.12 3.26 -22.08
CA GLU A 88 8.98 3.48 -22.98
C GLU A 88 8.23 4.76 -22.62
N ILE A 89 8.05 5.63 -23.62
CA ILE A 89 7.44 6.95 -23.53
C ILE A 89 5.92 6.80 -23.32
N LYS A 90 5.41 7.11 -22.13
CA LYS A 90 3.95 7.16 -21.87
C LYS A 90 3.34 8.42 -22.52
N LYS A 91 2.41 8.24 -23.46
CA LYS A 91 1.59 9.32 -24.03
C LYS A 91 0.56 9.83 -22.99
N PRO A 92 0.22 11.14 -22.96
CA PRO A 92 -0.67 11.71 -21.96
C PRO A 92 -2.16 11.37 -22.19
N LYS A 93 -2.90 11.08 -21.12
CA LYS A 93 -4.36 10.87 -21.11
C LYS A 93 -5.11 12.19 -21.34
N ARG A 94 -6.00 12.23 -22.34
CA ARG A 94 -6.94 13.34 -22.59
C ARG A 94 -7.98 13.45 -21.46
N ARG A 95 -8.16 14.66 -20.89
CA ARG A 95 -9.24 15.00 -19.96
C ARG A 95 -10.57 15.19 -20.72
N LYS A 96 -11.64 14.50 -20.33
CA LYS A 96 -13.01 14.75 -20.85
C LYS A 96 -13.51 16.09 -20.28
N LYS A 97 -13.94 17.01 -21.15
CA LYS A 97 -14.66 18.23 -20.76
C LYS A 97 -16.09 17.85 -20.39
N GLN A 98 -16.55 18.22 -19.18
CA GLN A 98 -17.97 18.18 -18.83
C GLN A 98 -18.62 19.42 -19.44
N ASN A 99 -19.54 19.21 -20.39
CA ASN A 99 -20.36 20.28 -20.95
C ASN A 99 -21.58 20.48 -20.04
N LEU A 100 -21.65 21.67 -19.44
CA LEU A 100 -22.81 22.21 -18.74
C LEU A 100 -23.70 22.90 -19.79
N PRO A 101 -25.00 22.57 -19.94
CA PRO A 101 -25.91 23.37 -20.75
C PRO A 101 -26.63 24.44 -19.90
N THR A 102 -26.43 25.69 -20.29
CA THR A 102 -27.20 26.90 -19.93
C THR A 102 -28.12 27.30 -21.09
N SER A 103 -29.44 27.44 -20.85
CA SER A 103 -30.43 28.29 -21.58
C SER A 103 -31.83 27.95 -21.03
N LYS A 104 -32.54 28.78 -20.24
CA LYS A 104 -33.34 30.00 -20.54
C LYS A 104 -34.46 29.85 -21.61
N GLU A 105 -35.68 30.15 -21.11
CA GLU A 105 -36.87 30.76 -21.74
C GLU A 105 -37.98 29.92 -22.44
N SER A 106 -39.10 29.80 -21.70
CA SER A 106 -40.43 30.39 -21.96
C SER A 106 -41.43 29.80 -22.97
N LYS A 107 -42.72 29.96 -22.57
CA LYS A 107 -44.03 29.72 -23.21
C LYS A 107 -44.69 28.37 -22.88
N ASP A 108 -45.99 28.26 -22.63
CA ASP A 108 -47.08 29.13 -22.14
C ASP A 108 -48.29 28.18 -21.94
N GLU A 109 -49.16 28.52 -20.99
CA GLU A 109 -50.59 28.14 -20.84
C GLU A 109 -51.04 26.67 -20.85
N HIS A 110 -51.68 26.22 -19.76
CA HIS A 110 -53.15 26.10 -19.68
C HIS A 110 -53.66 25.80 -18.26
N SER A 111 -54.46 26.72 -17.73
CA SER A 111 -55.68 26.59 -16.89
C SER A 111 -55.94 25.28 -16.11
N LEU A 112 -56.21 25.37 -14.79
CA LEU A 112 -57.56 25.27 -14.23
C LEU A 112 -57.61 25.37 -12.69
N GLN A 113 -58.77 25.83 -12.22
CA GLN A 113 -59.19 26.28 -10.89
C GLN A 113 -59.32 25.19 -9.79
N ASN A 114 -59.60 25.72 -8.58
CA ASN A 114 -60.25 25.12 -7.39
C ASN A 114 -59.26 24.67 -6.31
N HIS A 115 -59.39 25.04 -5.03
CA HIS A 115 -60.56 25.41 -4.23
C HIS A 115 -60.13 26.20 -2.98
#